data_AF-X1G850-F1
#
_entry.id   AF-X1G850-F1
#
_cell.length_a   1.000
_cell.length_b   1.000
_cell.length_c   1.000
_cell.angle_alpha   90.00
_cell.angle_beta   90.00
_cell.angle_gamma   90.00
#
_symmetry.space_group_name_H-M   'P 1'
#
loop_
_entity.id
_entity.type
_entity.pdbx_description
1 polymer ?
#
loop_
_entity_poly.entity_id
_entity_poly.type
_entity_poly.pdbx_seq_one_letter_code
_entity_poly.pdbx_strand_id
1 'polypeptide(L)'
;VSWKKSIRGIEWSRGVVEQVTDQEIMDAKAFVDASGIGAEPASCCSIAGARKLVRAGIIDKKERVVAVLTGNLLKDPDVVVNYHLGRLKGIKSRYANKPIMMESSLKAVRKVLE
;
A
#
# COMPACT_ATOMS: atom_id res chain seq x y z
N VAL A 1 12.33 14.54 -14.83
CA VAL A 1 12.50 13.06 -14.66
C VAL A 1 13.81 12.62 -15.30
N SER A 2 14.62 11.78 -14.63
CA SER A 2 16.00 11.42 -15.05
C SER A 2 16.10 10.04 -15.74
N TRP A 3 15.24 9.77 -16.73
CA TRP A 3 15.04 8.41 -17.29
C TRP A 3 16.33 7.75 -17.85
N LYS A 4 17.22 8.52 -18.51
CA LYS A 4 18.52 8.00 -19.00
C LYS A 4 19.43 7.48 -17.87
N LYS A 5 19.36 8.09 -16.68
CA LYS A 5 20.11 7.62 -15.50
C LYS A 5 19.47 6.35 -14.93
N SER A 6 18.14 6.27 -14.95
CA SER A 6 17.40 5.08 -14.51
C SER A 6 17.72 3.85 -15.36
N ILE A 7 17.72 3.96 -16.69
CA ILE A 7 18.09 2.84 -17.58
C ILE A 7 19.48 2.33 -17.27
N ARG A 8 20.46 3.23 -17.15
CA ARG A 8 21.84 2.87 -16.79
C ARG A 8 21.93 2.13 -15.45
N GLY A 9 21.16 2.56 -14.45
CA GLY A 9 21.12 1.90 -13.14
C GLY A 9 20.49 0.50 -13.21
N ILE A 10 19.44 0.34 -14.00
CA ILE A 10 18.79 -0.96 -14.24
C ILE A 10 19.76 -1.91 -14.95
N GLU A 11 20.40 -1.48 -16.04
CA GLU A 11 21.38 -2.29 -16.79
C GLU A 11 22.57 -2.69 -15.91
N TRP A 12 23.13 -1.73 -15.16
CA TRP A 12 24.27 -1.98 -14.28
C TRP A 12 23.96 -2.99 -13.16
N SER A 13 22.76 -2.88 -12.57
CA SER A 13 22.32 -3.79 -11.50
C SER A 13 21.72 -5.10 -12.01
N ARG A 14 21.57 -5.27 -13.33
CA ARG A 14 20.75 -6.34 -13.94
C ARG A 14 19.34 -6.38 -13.34
N GLY A 15 18.81 -5.19 -13.04
CA GLY A 15 17.52 -5.02 -12.40
C GLY A 15 16.35 -5.30 -13.34
N VAL A 16 15.16 -5.38 -12.76
CA VAL A 16 13.91 -5.56 -13.49
C VAL A 16 13.03 -4.33 -13.32
N VAL A 17 12.17 -4.09 -14.30
CA VAL A 17 11.12 -3.07 -14.25
C VAL A 17 9.78 -3.77 -14.21
N GLU A 18 8.92 -3.35 -13.31
CA GLU A 18 7.58 -3.90 -13.16
C GLU A 18 6.57 -2.76 -13.00
N GLN A 19 5.36 -2.98 -13.53
CA GLN A 19 4.24 -2.06 -13.38
C GLN A 19 3.20 -2.67 -12.43
N VAL A 20 2.60 -1.80 -11.63
CA VAL A 20 1.47 -2.14 -10.77
C VAL A 20 0.31 -1.20 -11.06
N THR A 21 -0.90 -1.72 -10.87
CA THR A 21 -2.14 -0.96 -11.02
C THR A 21 -2.41 -0.11 -9.77
N ASP A 22 -3.21 0.95 -9.90
CA ASP A 22 -3.66 1.75 -8.75
C ASP A 22 -4.32 0.90 -7.67
N GLN A 23 -5.06 -0.14 -8.08
CA GLN A 23 -5.66 -1.10 -7.17
C GLN A 23 -4.60 -1.87 -6.35
N GLU A 24 -3.53 -2.34 -6.98
CA GLU A 24 -2.44 -3.04 -6.29
C GLU A 24 -1.68 -2.09 -5.35
N ILE A 25 -1.48 -0.84 -5.77
CA ILE A 25 -0.87 0.20 -4.94
C ILE A 25 -1.71 0.43 -3.68
N MET A 26 -3.03 0.60 -3.82
CA MET A 26 -3.91 0.86 -2.68
C MET A 26 -4.04 -0.32 -1.73
N ASP A 27 -4.00 -1.54 -2.25
CA ASP A 27 -3.98 -2.75 -1.41
C ASP A 27 -2.64 -2.94 -0.69
N ALA A 28 -1.52 -2.65 -1.35
CA ALA A 28 -0.21 -2.65 -0.71
C ALA A 28 -0.12 -1.56 0.37
N LYS A 29 -0.68 -0.38 0.10
CA LYS A 29 -0.77 0.71 1.07
C LYS A 29 -1.57 0.31 2.31
N ALA A 30 -2.77 -0.25 2.14
CA ALA A 30 -3.57 -0.69 3.29
C ALA A 30 -2.83 -1.74 4.13
N PHE A 31 -2.04 -2.62 3.50
CA PHE A 31 -1.18 -3.58 4.20
C PHE A 31 -0.03 -2.91 4.98
N VAL A 32 0.66 -1.94 4.38
CA VAL A 32 1.73 -1.15 5.03
C VAL A 32 1.19 -0.35 6.21
N ASP A 33 0.03 0.29 6.03
CA ASP A 33 -0.63 1.10 7.07
C ASP A 33 -1.07 0.21 8.24
N ALA A 34 -1.66 -0.96 7.97
CA ALA A 34 -2.03 -1.94 9.00
C ALA A 34 -0.82 -2.52 9.78
N SER A 35 0.40 -2.39 9.23
CA SER A 35 1.64 -2.79 9.89
C SER A 35 2.23 -1.68 10.78
N GLY A 36 1.58 -0.52 10.89
CA GLY A 36 2.02 0.60 11.74
C GLY A 36 3.08 1.52 11.14
N ILE A 37 3.40 1.39 9.84
CA ILE A 37 4.45 2.19 9.18
C ILE A 37 3.89 3.49 8.60
N GLY A 38 2.81 3.40 7.82
CA GLY A 38 2.17 4.56 7.17
C GLY A 38 3.00 5.20 6.06
N ALA A 39 2.53 5.15 4.81
CA ALA A 39 3.22 5.81 3.68
C ALA A 39 2.26 6.39 2.63
N GLU A 40 2.72 7.34 1.82
CA GLU A 40 1.93 7.84 0.67
C GLU A 40 1.66 6.72 -0.37
N PRO A 41 0.61 6.81 -1.21
CA PRO A 41 0.31 5.78 -2.21
C PRO A 41 1.48 5.46 -3.14
N ALA A 42 2.14 6.48 -3.70
CA ALA A 42 3.25 6.30 -4.64
C ALA A 42 4.42 5.49 -4.04
N SER A 43 4.69 5.66 -2.74
CA SER A 43 5.72 4.89 -2.03
C SER A 43 5.38 3.40 -1.96
N CYS A 44 4.09 3.08 -1.80
CA CYS A 44 3.60 1.71 -1.69
C CYS A 44 3.65 0.93 -3.02
N CYS A 45 3.95 1.60 -4.14
CA CYS A 45 4.29 0.97 -5.42
C CYS A 45 5.47 -0.01 -5.27
N SER A 46 6.47 0.32 -4.45
CA SER A 46 7.61 -0.56 -4.17
C SER A 46 7.19 -1.90 -3.55
N ILE A 47 6.25 -1.87 -2.59
CA ILE A 47 5.70 -3.07 -1.93
C ILE A 47 4.79 -3.86 -2.87
N ALA A 48 3.94 -3.17 -3.63
CA ALA A 48 3.09 -3.80 -4.63
C ALA A 48 3.94 -4.56 -5.68
N GLY A 49 4.98 -3.90 -6.20
CA GLY A 49 5.93 -4.48 -7.15
C GLY A 49 6.68 -5.66 -6.57
N ALA A 50 7.24 -5.53 -5.36
CA ALA A 50 7.93 -6.62 -4.68
C ALA A 50 7.02 -7.86 -4.51
N ARG A 51 5.76 -7.68 -4.08
CA ARG A 51 4.80 -8.80 -3.97
C ARG A 51 4.51 -9.45 -5.33
N LYS A 52 4.44 -8.67 -6.41
CA LYS A 52 4.25 -9.19 -7.77
C LYS A 52 5.46 -9.98 -8.24
N LEU A 53 6.67 -9.48 -8.03
CA LEU A 53 7.92 -10.14 -8.38
C LEU A 53 8.15 -11.45 -7.59
N VAL A 54 7.78 -11.48 -6.30
CA VAL A 54 7.80 -12.71 -5.50
C VAL A 54 6.81 -13.74 -6.04
N ARG A 55 5.59 -13.33 -6.42
CA ARG A 55 4.60 -14.23 -7.03
C ARG A 55 5.06 -14.77 -8.38
N ALA A 56 5.81 -13.98 -9.14
CA ALA A 56 6.39 -14.37 -10.42
C ALA A 56 7.65 -15.25 -10.28
N GLY A 57 8.17 -15.44 -9.06
CA GLY A 57 9.40 -16.19 -8.81
C GLY A 57 10.69 -15.45 -9.21
N ILE A 58 10.61 -14.14 -9.48
CA ILE A 58 11.78 -13.30 -9.79
C ILE A 58 12.56 -12.96 -8.52
N ILE A 59 11.85 -12.75 -7.40
CA ILE A 59 12.44 -12.61 -6.07
C ILE A 59 12.12 -13.88 -5.28
N ASP A 60 13.12 -14.59 -4.77
CA ASP A 60 12.90 -15.77 -3.92
C ASP A 60 12.34 -15.37 -2.53
N LYS A 61 11.52 -16.23 -1.93
CA LYS A 61 10.90 -15.97 -0.61
C LYS A 61 11.91 -15.82 0.53
N LYS A 62 13.15 -16.30 0.35
CA LYS A 62 14.24 -16.20 1.33
C LYS A 62 15.14 -14.99 1.10
N GLU A 63 14.95 -14.26 0.01
CA GLU A 63 15.73 -13.06 -0.26
C GLU A 63 15.40 -11.91 0.69
N ARG A 64 16.40 -11.08 0.95
CA ARG A 64 16.23 -9.85 1.74
C ARG A 64 15.94 -8.69 0.79
N VAL A 65 14.74 -8.14 0.91
CA VAL A 65 14.27 -7.03 0.08
C VAL A 65 14.21 -5.75 0.90
N VAL A 66 14.73 -4.66 0.33
CA VAL A 66 14.58 -3.30 0.88
C VAL A 66 13.62 -2.53 -0.03
N ALA A 67 12.46 -2.16 0.49
CA ALA A 67 11.50 -1.31 -0.18
C ALA A 67 11.68 0.14 0.30
N VAL A 68 11.80 1.08 -0.63
CA VAL A 68 11.99 2.50 -0.32
C VAL A 68 10.64 3.20 -0.28
N LEU A 69 10.26 3.68 0.90
CA LEU A 69 9.07 4.50 1.11
C LEU A 69 9.49 5.98 1.14
N THR A 70 9.31 6.66 0.02
CA THR A 70 9.83 8.02 -0.22
C THR A 70 9.01 9.13 0.42
N GLY A 71 7.78 8.86 0.85
CA GLY A 71 6.87 9.88 1.37
C GLY A 71 6.02 9.42 2.54
N ASN A 72 5.83 10.34 3.46
CA ASN A 72 5.06 10.16 4.69
C ASN A 72 3.55 10.04 4.39
N LEU A 73 2.85 9.24 5.19
CA LEU A 73 1.40 9.09 5.19
C LEU A 73 0.63 10.43 5.14
N LEU A 74 1.09 11.43 5.88
CA LEU A 74 0.39 12.71 6.07
C LEU A 74 0.44 13.65 4.85
N LYS A 75 1.14 13.27 3.78
CA LYS A 75 1.09 14.04 2.52
C LYS A 75 -0.27 13.97 1.84
N ASP A 76 -1.00 12.86 2.02
CA ASP A 76 -2.31 12.65 1.41
C ASP A 76 -3.22 11.83 2.35
N PRO A 77 -3.68 12.43 3.46
CA PRO A 77 -4.53 11.75 4.43
C PRO A 77 -5.94 11.44 3.88
N ASP A 78 -6.42 12.23 2.91
CA ASP A 78 -7.74 12.05 2.32
C ASP A 78 -7.85 10.75 1.55
N VAL A 79 -6.79 10.33 0.84
CA VAL A 79 -6.77 9.01 0.17
C VAL A 79 -6.93 7.88 1.17
N VAL A 80 -6.35 7.99 2.37
CA VAL A 80 -6.50 6.98 3.43
C VAL A 80 -7.95 6.92 3.89
N VAL A 81 -8.50 8.07 4.30
CA VAL A 81 -9.89 8.15 4.78
C VAL A 81 -10.87 7.63 3.73
N ASN A 82 -10.73 8.09 2.48
CA ASN A 82 -11.61 7.68 1.39
C ASN A 82 -11.45 6.20 1.01
N TYR A 83 -10.25 5.61 1.11
CA TYR A 83 -10.07 4.17 0.93
C TYR A 83 -10.86 3.40 1.99
N HIS A 84 -10.66 3.71 3.28
CA HIS A 84 -11.33 2.99 4.37
C HIS A 84 -12.85 3.21 4.37
N LEU A 85 -13.35 4.34 3.88
CA LEU A 85 -14.79 4.60 3.71
C LEU A 85 -15.38 4.03 2.40
N GLY A 86 -14.56 3.50 1.49
CA GLY A 86 -15.02 2.95 0.20
C GLY A 86 -15.47 4.02 -0.80
N ARG A 87 -14.87 5.22 -0.75
CA ARG A 87 -15.25 6.39 -1.55
C ARG A 87 -14.34 6.65 -2.75
N LEU A 88 -13.24 5.91 -2.88
CA LEU A 88 -12.32 6.06 -4.02
C LEU A 88 -12.92 5.47 -5.30
N LYS A 89 -13.05 6.29 -6.34
CA LYS A 89 -13.57 5.85 -7.65
C LYS A 89 -12.58 4.88 -8.31
N GLY A 90 -13.08 3.76 -8.81
CA GLY A 90 -12.26 2.77 -9.52
C GLY A 90 -11.39 1.88 -8.62
N ILE A 91 -11.43 2.07 -7.29
CA ILE A 91 -10.68 1.27 -6.32
C ILE A 91 -11.67 0.47 -5.46
N LYS A 92 -11.43 -0.84 -5.36
CA LYS A 92 -12.08 -1.73 -4.42
C LYS A 92 -11.32 -1.71 -3.10
N SER A 93 -11.96 -1.21 -2.04
CA SER A 93 -11.36 -1.16 -0.70
C SER A 93 -11.38 -2.52 0.00
N ARG A 94 -10.58 -3.47 -0.51
CA ARG A 94 -10.55 -4.87 -0.05
C ARG A 94 -10.12 -5.03 1.41
N TYR A 95 -9.30 -4.12 1.91
CA TYR A 95 -8.78 -4.13 3.28
C TYR A 95 -9.29 -2.94 4.08
N ALA A 96 -10.50 -2.46 3.78
CA ALA A 96 -11.11 -1.36 4.50
C ALA A 96 -11.31 -1.71 5.98
N ASN A 97 -10.96 -0.74 6.83
CA ASN A 97 -11.22 -0.74 8.27
C ASN A 97 -12.18 0.42 8.54
N LYS A 98 -13.48 0.14 8.45
CA LYS A 98 -14.53 1.17 8.53
C LYS A 98 -14.82 1.52 9.98
N PRO A 99 -14.97 2.81 10.32
CA PRO A 99 -15.54 3.19 11.60
C PRO A 99 -16.91 2.54 11.79
N ILE A 100 -17.14 1.96 12.97
CA ILE A 100 -18.43 1.39 13.35
C ILE A 100 -19.23 2.49 14.05
N MET A 101 -20.31 2.95 13.42
CA MET A 101 -21.23 3.93 14.00
C MET A 101 -22.18 3.24 14.96
N MET A 102 -22.35 3.80 16.16
CA MET A 102 -23.21 3.25 17.21
C MET A 102 -23.81 4.36 18.08
N GLU A 103 -24.83 4.02 18.88
CA GLU A 103 -25.39 4.93 19.87
C GLU A 103 -24.38 5.27 20.97
N SER A 104 -24.52 6.45 21.58
CA SER A 104 -23.70 6.90 22.70
C SER A 104 -24.11 6.23 24.02
N SER A 105 -24.09 4.88 24.05
CA SER A 105 -24.43 4.08 25.24
C SER A 105 -23.40 2.98 25.49
N LEU A 106 -23.13 2.69 26.78
CA LEU A 106 -22.24 1.59 27.17
C LEU A 106 -22.69 0.24 26.62
N LYS A 107 -24.01 0.02 26.52
CA LYS A 107 -24.59 -1.20 25.97
C LYS A 107 -24.25 -1.37 24.48
N ALA A 108 -24.32 -0.29 23.70
CA ALA A 108 -23.96 -0.32 22.28
C ALA A 108 -22.45 -0.58 22.08
N VAL A 109 -21.60 0.07 22.89
CA VAL A 109 -20.14 -0.16 22.86
C VAL A 109 -19.79 -1.60 23.19
N ARG A 110 -20.35 -2.15 24.28
CA ARG A 110 -20.09 -3.54 24.70
C ARG A 110 -20.46 -4.56 23.63
N LYS A 111 -21.60 -4.37 22.97
CA LYS A 111 -22.08 -5.26 21.89
C LYS A 111 -21.13 -5.31 20.67
N VAL A 112 -20.32 -4.28 20.45
CA VAL A 112 -19.37 -4.21 19.33
C VAL A 112 -18.01 -4.82 19.68
N LEU A 113 -17.65 -4.81 20.96
CA LEU A 113 -16.38 -5.33 21.47
C LEU A 113 -16.44 -6.83 21.81
N GLU A 114 -17.61 -7.34 22.19
CA GLU A 114 -17.90 -8.78 22.41
C GLU A 114 -18.24 -9.50 21.09
#